data_AF-A0A932V196-F1
#
_entry.id   AF-A0A932V196-F1
#
_cell.length_a   1.000
_cell.length_b   1.000
_cell.length_c   1.000
_cell.angle_alpha   90.00
_cell.angle_beta   90.00
_cell.angle_gamma   90.00
#
_symmetry.space_group_name_H-M   'P 1'
#
loop_
_entity.id
_entity.type
_entity.pdbx_description
1 polymer ?
#
loop_
_entity_poly.entity_id
_entity_poly.type
_entity_poly.pdbx_seq_one_letter_code
_entity_poly.pdbx_strand_id
1 'polypeptide(L)'
;MTEGSEETPQESTSDSLVAEFQARRERLDQRLISLEQLISDLRQELQGDSQASLHRLAEAAQDMANGRVYQKIDIEAKGELGALVSSINQTLLNLQQLDASVKHQSTQVPELAAQLDAITSDTEEATQSVMNRLDTLMAASDDATRAVQACQDGIGRQNEQQAKLLGAIAGFLDRAASGEDQNTLAQEVLEYLFAHQIASPAAEVDLGPTKVHIQKVSDEAFEILNILQFQDITRQKIEKVVILLKQFQNGLNRLLVIFNIHTEAMTGGQGFSERKVATQDRIFDTSLEADSRKDSVDDIIAQFKKAGTN
;
A
#
# COMPACT_ATOMS: atom_id res chain seq x y z
N MET A 1 77.59 -67.65 86.09
CA MET A 1 76.42 -67.75 86.99
C MET A 1 76.26 -66.37 87.58
N THR A 2 75.17 -65.62 87.52
CA THR A 2 73.78 -65.82 87.06
C THR A 2 73.11 -64.44 87.11
N GLU A 3 72.21 -64.20 86.16
CA GLU A 3 71.02 -63.32 86.08
C GLU A 3 70.75 -62.17 87.07
N GLY A 4 70.06 -61.14 86.53
CA GLY A 4 69.11 -60.31 87.27
C GLY A 4 68.87 -58.93 86.66
N SER A 5 67.83 -58.80 85.83
CA SER A 5 67.29 -57.52 85.32
C SER A 5 66.65 -56.69 86.43
N GLU A 6 66.70 -55.36 86.34
CA GLU A 6 65.57 -54.51 86.76
C GLU A 6 65.64 -53.13 86.10
N GLU A 7 64.51 -52.73 85.57
CA GLU A 7 64.23 -51.51 84.81
C GLU A 7 63.72 -50.43 85.78
N THR A 8 64.04 -49.14 85.56
CA THR A 8 63.15 -48.00 85.86
C THR A 8 63.71 -46.69 85.26
N PRO A 9 62.83 -45.72 84.89
CA PRO A 9 63.01 -44.85 83.73
C PRO A 9 62.85 -43.33 84.03
N GLN A 10 62.84 -42.50 82.97
CA GLN A 10 62.33 -41.11 82.88
C GLN A 10 63.24 -39.93 83.27
N GLU A 11 64.05 -39.46 82.31
CA GLU A 11 64.41 -38.03 82.16
C GLU A 11 64.46 -37.57 80.68
N SER A 12 64.33 -38.49 79.71
CA SER A 12 64.34 -38.22 78.26
C SER A 12 63.03 -37.68 77.68
N THR A 13 61.98 -37.54 78.50
CA THR A 13 60.62 -37.24 78.01
C THR A 13 60.36 -35.74 77.83
N SER A 14 60.90 -34.87 78.69
CA SER A 14 60.62 -33.42 78.65
C SER A 14 61.28 -32.71 77.47
N ASP A 15 62.57 -32.94 77.22
CA ASP A 15 63.29 -32.34 76.08
C ASP A 15 62.85 -32.92 74.73
N SER A 16 62.48 -34.21 74.71
CA SER A 16 61.92 -34.86 73.52
C SER A 16 60.57 -34.25 73.13
N LEU A 17 59.68 -33.99 74.10
CA LEU A 17 58.39 -33.35 73.86
C LEU A 17 58.54 -31.89 73.39
N VAL A 18 59.52 -31.14 73.93
CA VAL A 18 59.81 -29.76 73.48
C VAL A 18 60.36 -29.77 72.05
N ALA A 19 61.28 -30.67 71.72
CA ALA A 19 61.82 -30.80 70.37
C ALA A 19 60.74 -31.24 69.35
N GLU A 20 59.86 -32.17 69.74
CA GLU A 20 58.74 -32.60 68.90
C GLU A 20 57.73 -31.47 68.69
N PHE A 21 57.44 -30.68 69.73
CA PHE A 21 56.55 -29.52 69.63
C PHE A 21 57.15 -28.41 68.76
N GLN A 22 58.46 -28.15 68.88
CA GLN A 22 59.17 -27.20 68.02
C GLN A 22 59.20 -27.67 66.57
N ALA A 23 59.49 -28.95 66.30
CA ALA A 23 59.46 -29.52 64.96
C ALA A 23 58.05 -29.49 64.34
N ARG A 24 57.01 -29.70 65.17
CA ARG A 24 55.61 -29.61 64.73
C ARG A 24 55.19 -28.17 64.44
N ARG A 25 55.66 -27.20 65.24
CA ARG A 25 55.48 -25.77 64.99
C ARG A 25 56.18 -25.34 63.70
N GLU A 26 57.44 -25.74 63.50
CA GLU A 26 58.20 -25.41 62.29
C GLU A 26 57.55 -25.97 61.02
N ARG A 27 57.05 -27.22 61.07
CA ARG A 27 56.27 -27.80 59.95
C ARG A 27 54.96 -27.06 59.70
N LEU A 28 54.34 -26.52 60.74
CA LEU A 28 53.10 -25.75 60.63
C LEU A 28 53.39 -24.37 60.03
N ASP A 29 54.47 -23.70 60.45
CA ASP A 29 54.93 -22.44 59.89
C ASP A 29 55.31 -22.60 58.40
N GLN A 30 56.03 -23.67 58.04
CA GLN A 30 56.33 -23.98 56.63
C GLN A 30 55.04 -24.21 55.80
N ARG A 31 54.04 -24.87 56.38
CA ARG A 31 52.74 -25.05 55.72
C ARG A 31 52.00 -23.72 55.56
N LEU A 32 52.02 -22.86 56.56
CA LEU A 32 51.40 -21.53 56.49
C LEU A 32 52.07 -20.66 55.42
N ILE A 33 53.39 -20.66 55.34
CA ILE A 33 54.14 -19.96 54.28
C ILE A 33 53.77 -20.51 52.90
N SER A 34 53.70 -21.83 52.74
CA SER A 34 53.30 -22.44 51.46
C SER A 34 51.86 -22.11 51.06
N LEU A 35 50.96 -22.00 52.05
CA LEU A 35 49.56 -21.65 51.83
C LEU A 35 49.44 -20.16 51.45
N GLU A 36 50.19 -19.29 52.12
CA GLU A 36 50.26 -17.86 51.79
C GLU A 36 50.75 -17.65 50.36
N GLN A 37 51.76 -18.41 49.93
CA GLN A 37 52.28 -18.35 48.58
C GLN A 37 51.28 -18.86 47.53
N LEU A 38 50.62 -19.99 47.79
CA LEU A 38 49.53 -20.49 46.92
C LEU A 38 48.37 -19.49 46.80
N ILE A 39 48.00 -18.83 47.90
CA ILE A 39 46.96 -17.80 47.89
C ILE A 39 47.40 -16.58 47.08
N SER A 40 48.66 -16.18 47.19
CA SER A 40 49.22 -15.07 46.40
C SER A 40 49.21 -15.40 44.91
N ASP A 41 49.65 -16.59 44.53
CA ASP A 41 49.69 -17.05 43.13
C ASP A 41 48.27 -17.14 42.55
N LEU A 42 47.33 -17.78 43.28
CA LEU A 42 45.91 -17.83 42.91
C LEU A 42 45.31 -16.44 42.73
N ARG A 43 45.63 -15.50 43.63
CA ARG A 43 45.14 -14.13 43.52
C ARG A 43 45.71 -13.43 42.29
N GLN A 44 46.98 -13.64 41.95
CA GLN A 44 47.60 -13.04 40.78
C GLN A 44 47.01 -13.59 39.48
N GLU A 45 46.77 -14.90 39.41
CA GLU A 45 46.13 -15.55 38.27
C GLU A 45 44.68 -15.08 38.10
N LEU A 46 43.91 -15.00 39.19
CA LEU A 46 42.53 -14.54 39.17
C LEU A 46 42.40 -13.05 38.80
N GLN A 47 43.35 -12.21 39.23
CA GLN A 47 43.43 -10.81 38.82
C GLN A 47 43.80 -10.66 37.34
N GLY A 48 44.75 -11.46 36.85
CA GLY A 48 45.14 -11.47 35.45
C GLY A 48 44.00 -11.89 34.51
N ASP A 49 43.31 -12.98 34.84
CA ASP A 49 42.17 -13.49 34.06
C ASP A 49 40.99 -12.52 34.07
N SER A 50 40.71 -11.88 35.21
CA SER A 50 39.66 -10.87 35.33
C SER A 50 39.98 -9.62 34.50
N GLN A 51 41.21 -9.12 34.53
CA GLN A 51 41.64 -7.98 33.72
C GLN A 51 41.56 -8.28 32.22
N ALA A 52 42.03 -9.45 31.79
CA ALA A 52 41.95 -9.87 30.39
C ALA A 52 40.49 -10.01 29.91
N SER A 53 39.60 -10.51 30.78
CA SER A 53 38.17 -10.63 30.50
C SER A 53 37.48 -9.27 30.40
N LEU A 54 37.76 -8.35 31.33
CA LEU A 54 37.24 -6.98 31.29
C LEU A 54 37.72 -6.22 30.06
N HIS A 55 38.98 -6.44 29.64
CA HIS A 55 39.51 -5.79 28.45
C HIS A 55 38.81 -6.27 27.17
N ARG A 56 38.61 -7.59 27.01
CA ARG A 56 37.82 -8.17 25.91
C ARG A 56 36.38 -7.67 25.90
N LEU A 57 35.78 -7.49 27.08
CA LEU A 57 34.42 -6.96 27.21
C LEU A 57 34.34 -5.48 26.79
N ALA A 58 35.33 -4.67 27.18
CA ALA A 58 35.44 -3.29 26.76
C ALA A 58 35.67 -3.16 25.24
N GLU A 59 36.52 -4.01 24.66
CA GLU A 59 36.74 -4.08 23.22
C GLU A 59 35.45 -4.42 22.47
N ALA A 60 34.70 -5.42 22.93
CA ALA A 60 33.43 -5.78 22.31
C ALA A 60 32.36 -4.68 22.45
N ALA A 61 32.29 -3.99 23.60
CA ALA A 61 31.41 -2.83 23.77
C ALA A 61 31.79 -1.67 22.84
N GLN A 62 33.10 -1.44 22.65
CA GLN A 62 33.62 -0.45 21.70
C GLN A 62 33.28 -0.84 20.26
N ASP A 63 33.41 -2.13 19.92
CA ASP A 63 33.02 -2.63 18.60
C ASP A 63 31.51 -2.53 18.35
N MET A 64 30.67 -2.82 19.35
CA MET A 64 29.24 -2.55 19.30
C MET A 64 28.93 -1.07 19.04
N ALA A 65 29.60 -0.16 19.75
CA ALA A 65 29.44 1.28 19.56
C ALA A 65 29.86 1.75 18.16
N ASN A 66 30.83 1.05 17.55
CA ASN A 66 31.30 1.29 16.19
C ASN A 66 30.52 0.51 15.12
N GLY A 67 29.45 -0.21 15.48
CA GLY A 67 28.61 -0.98 14.54
C GLY A 67 29.18 -2.34 14.12
N ARG A 68 30.24 -2.82 14.78
CA ARG A 68 30.83 -4.16 14.57
C ARG A 68 30.21 -5.15 15.55
N VAL A 69 29.11 -5.79 15.14
CA VAL A 69 28.30 -6.67 16.01
C VAL A 69 28.38 -8.15 15.66
N TYR A 70 29.36 -8.62 14.89
CA TYR A 70 29.37 -10.01 14.38
C TYR A 70 30.17 -11.03 15.19
N GLN A 71 30.80 -10.64 16.30
CA GLN A 71 31.61 -11.53 17.13
C GLN A 71 30.99 -11.76 18.50
N LYS A 72 30.82 -13.03 18.87
CA LYS A 72 30.37 -13.42 20.21
C LYS A 72 31.54 -13.34 21.19
N ILE A 73 31.30 -12.80 22.37
CA ILE A 73 32.27 -12.76 23.46
C ILE A 73 32.25 -14.13 24.15
N ASP A 74 33.31 -14.91 23.94
CA ASP A 74 33.51 -16.19 24.64
C ASP A 74 34.45 -15.98 25.84
N ILE A 75 33.84 -15.75 27.01
CA ILE A 75 34.54 -15.55 28.28
C ILE A 75 33.88 -16.48 29.31
N GLU A 76 34.66 -17.44 29.84
CA GLU A 76 34.23 -18.32 30.94
C GLU A 76 34.30 -17.58 32.28
N ALA A 77 33.40 -16.62 32.50
CA ALA A 77 33.29 -15.89 33.75
C ALA A 77 32.13 -16.40 34.62
N LYS A 78 32.35 -16.52 35.93
CA LYS A 78 31.32 -16.84 36.92
C LYS A 78 30.90 -15.59 37.69
N GLY A 79 29.69 -15.58 38.24
CA GLY A 79 29.15 -14.44 39.00
C GLY A 79 28.73 -13.27 38.11
N GLU A 80 28.92 -12.04 38.60
CA GLU A 80 28.45 -10.81 37.95
C GLU A 80 29.08 -10.56 36.57
N LEU A 81 30.36 -10.93 36.40
CA LEU A 81 31.04 -10.81 35.10
C LEU A 81 30.43 -11.77 34.06
N GLY A 82 30.04 -12.98 34.46
CA GLY A 82 29.32 -13.90 33.58
C GLY A 82 27.93 -13.40 33.20
N ALA A 83 27.22 -12.77 34.15
CA ALA A 83 25.93 -12.13 33.87
C ALA A 83 26.09 -10.96 32.88
N LEU A 84 27.15 -10.15 33.03
CA LEU A 84 27.46 -9.05 32.11
C LEU A 84 27.81 -9.54 30.71
N VAL A 85 28.66 -10.57 30.58
CA VAL A 85 29.00 -11.21 29.29
C VAL A 85 27.74 -11.75 28.62
N SER A 86 26.86 -12.41 29.36
CA SER A 86 25.57 -12.90 28.85
C SER A 86 24.69 -11.75 28.34
N SER A 87 24.57 -10.67 29.12
CA SER A 87 23.79 -9.49 28.73
C SER A 87 24.33 -8.82 27.47
N ILE A 88 25.65 -8.64 27.36
CA ILE A 88 26.28 -8.03 26.18
C ILE A 88 26.11 -8.93 24.95
N ASN A 89 26.30 -10.25 25.09
CA ASN A 89 26.06 -11.19 23.99
C ASN A 89 24.59 -11.15 23.54
N GLN A 90 23.63 -11.02 24.46
CA GLN A 90 22.22 -10.85 24.11
C GLN A 90 21.98 -9.53 23.36
N THR A 91 22.58 -8.42 23.80
CA THR A 91 22.49 -7.13 23.08
C THR A 91 23.10 -7.23 21.69
N LEU A 92 24.23 -7.92 21.53
CA LEU A 92 24.89 -8.14 20.24
C LEU A 92 23.99 -8.94 19.29
N LEU A 93 23.36 -10.01 19.76
CA LEU A 93 22.36 -10.77 18.99
C LEU A 93 21.16 -9.90 18.58
N ASN A 94 20.65 -9.08 19.50
CA ASN A 94 19.55 -8.15 19.21
C ASN A 94 19.94 -7.13 18.12
N LEU A 95 21.15 -6.57 18.18
CA LEU A 95 21.68 -5.64 17.17
C LEU A 95 21.94 -6.30 15.82
N GLN A 96 22.36 -7.57 15.77
CA GLN A 96 22.48 -8.32 14.51
C GLN A 96 21.11 -8.54 13.84
N GLN A 97 20.10 -8.91 14.62
CA GLN A 97 18.73 -9.08 14.12
C GLN A 97 18.13 -7.76 13.63
N LEU A 98 18.49 -6.65 14.30
CA LEU A 98 18.16 -5.30 13.88
C LEU A 98 18.76 -4.97 12.52
N ASP A 99 20.07 -5.12 12.35
CA ASP A 99 20.78 -4.76 11.12
C ASP A 99 20.14 -5.47 9.90
N ALA A 100 19.83 -6.76 10.04
CA ALA A 100 19.11 -7.51 9.03
C ALA A 100 17.70 -6.95 8.74
N SER A 101 16.95 -6.59 9.79
CA SER A 101 15.58 -6.07 9.65
C SER A 101 15.56 -4.66 9.04
N VAL A 102 16.42 -3.75 9.51
CA VAL A 102 16.57 -2.38 9.00
C VAL A 102 17.01 -2.40 7.55
N LYS A 103 17.99 -3.24 7.19
CA LYS A 103 18.46 -3.35 5.81
C LYS A 103 17.35 -3.83 4.88
N HIS A 104 16.58 -4.83 5.31
CA HIS A 104 15.42 -5.32 4.55
C HIS A 104 14.33 -4.24 4.39
N GLN A 105 14.00 -3.52 5.46
CA GLN A 105 13.00 -2.46 5.41
C GLN A 105 13.45 -1.26 4.59
N SER A 106 14.72 -0.86 4.70
CA SER A 106 15.31 0.23 3.93
C SER A 106 15.28 -0.05 2.43
N THR A 107 15.28 -1.32 2.01
CA THR A 107 15.10 -1.68 0.58
C THR A 107 13.64 -1.57 0.10
N GLN A 108 12.66 -1.68 1.00
CA GLN A 108 11.24 -1.64 0.64
C GLN A 108 10.67 -0.22 0.57
N VAL A 109 11.24 0.75 1.30
CA VAL A 109 10.76 2.15 1.29
C VAL A 109 10.84 2.80 -0.10
N PRO A 110 11.97 2.70 -0.85
CA PRO A 110 12.04 3.22 -2.22
C PRO A 110 11.06 2.53 -3.17
N GLU A 111 10.86 1.22 -3.00
CA GLU A 111 9.91 0.45 -3.82
C GLU A 111 8.46 0.91 -3.57
N LEU A 112 8.07 1.10 -2.31
CA LEU A 112 6.79 1.67 -1.92
C LEU A 112 6.56 3.06 -2.51
N ALA A 113 7.57 3.94 -2.43
CA ALA A 113 7.51 5.27 -3.01
C ALA A 113 7.32 5.22 -4.53
N ALA A 114 8.13 4.41 -5.22
CA ALA A 114 8.02 4.23 -6.68
C ALA A 114 6.65 3.68 -7.10
N GLN A 115 6.06 2.75 -6.33
CA GLN A 115 4.72 2.24 -6.61
C GLN A 115 3.64 3.32 -6.44
N LEU A 116 3.72 4.16 -5.40
CA LEU A 116 2.81 5.27 -5.18
C LEU A 116 2.93 6.36 -6.25
N ASP A 117 4.15 6.67 -6.67
CA ASP A 117 4.41 7.61 -7.76
C ASP A 117 3.83 7.09 -9.09
N ALA A 118 4.02 5.80 -9.39
CA ALA A 118 3.43 5.18 -10.57
C ALA A 118 1.89 5.20 -10.55
N ILE A 119 1.27 4.91 -9.40
CA ILE A 119 -0.20 5.03 -9.26
C ILE A 119 -0.65 6.47 -9.52
N THR A 120 0.07 7.44 -8.97
CA THR A 120 -0.25 8.86 -9.13
C THR A 120 -0.13 9.29 -10.59
N SER A 121 0.96 8.91 -11.26
CA SER A 121 1.19 9.17 -12.69
C SER A 121 0.10 8.56 -13.56
N ASP A 122 -0.23 7.28 -13.37
CA ASP A 122 -1.27 6.62 -14.16
C ASP A 122 -2.65 7.26 -13.91
N THR A 123 -2.92 7.71 -12.68
CA THR A 123 -4.17 8.40 -12.33
C THR A 123 -4.25 9.77 -13.02
N GLU A 124 -3.15 10.51 -13.06
CA GLU A 124 -3.06 11.78 -13.79
C GLU A 124 -3.29 11.56 -15.30
N GLU A 125 -2.66 10.54 -15.89
CA GLU A 125 -2.85 10.22 -17.31
C GLU A 125 -4.30 9.83 -17.62
N ALA A 126 -4.90 8.95 -16.81
CA ALA A 126 -6.29 8.53 -16.98
C ALA A 126 -7.26 9.72 -16.84
N THR A 127 -7.06 10.58 -15.84
CA THR A 127 -7.91 11.76 -15.63
C THR A 127 -7.78 12.78 -16.76
N GLN A 128 -6.57 13.02 -17.26
CA GLN A 128 -6.36 13.89 -18.42
C GLN A 128 -7.02 13.32 -19.68
N SER A 129 -6.92 12.00 -19.89
CA SER A 129 -7.59 11.32 -21.00
C SER A 129 -9.12 11.46 -20.91
N VAL A 130 -9.70 11.27 -19.72
CA VAL A 130 -11.14 11.51 -19.48
C VAL A 130 -11.51 12.96 -19.78
N MET A 131 -10.73 13.95 -19.34
CA MET A 131 -11.01 15.37 -19.63
C MET A 131 -11.01 15.66 -21.13
N ASN A 132 -9.96 15.25 -21.86
CA ASN A 132 -9.85 15.50 -23.30
C ASN A 132 -11.04 14.88 -24.08
N ARG A 133 -11.51 13.71 -23.62
CA ARG A 133 -12.65 13.02 -24.21
C ARG A 133 -13.98 13.67 -23.86
N LEU A 134 -14.12 14.16 -22.63
CA LEU A 134 -15.29 14.95 -22.23
C LEU A 134 -15.41 16.22 -23.06
N ASP A 135 -14.29 16.90 -23.34
CA ASP A 135 -14.29 18.08 -24.23
C ASP A 135 -14.76 17.72 -25.64
N THR A 136 -14.28 16.59 -26.17
CA THR A 136 -14.69 16.10 -27.49
C THR A 136 -16.16 15.69 -27.53
N LEU A 137 -16.65 15.05 -26.45
CA LEU A 137 -18.05 14.69 -26.26
C LEU A 137 -18.94 15.92 -26.20
N MET A 138 -18.54 16.96 -25.43
CA MET A 138 -19.28 18.22 -25.34
C MET A 138 -19.40 18.89 -26.71
N ALA A 139 -18.29 18.99 -27.45
CA ALA A 139 -18.32 19.56 -28.80
C ALA A 139 -19.24 18.77 -29.75
N ALA A 140 -19.17 17.44 -29.72
CA ALA A 140 -20.05 16.58 -30.52
C ALA A 140 -21.52 16.69 -30.10
N SER A 141 -21.79 16.88 -28.80
CA SER A 141 -23.14 17.09 -28.27
C SER A 141 -23.72 18.41 -28.74
N ASP A 142 -22.95 19.50 -28.70
CA ASP A 142 -23.39 20.81 -29.20
C ASP A 142 -23.67 20.78 -30.71
N ASP A 143 -22.82 20.07 -31.47
CA ASP A 143 -23.05 19.84 -32.90
C ASP A 143 -24.33 19.02 -33.15
N ALA A 144 -24.56 17.97 -32.37
CA ALA A 144 -25.78 17.18 -32.45
C ALA A 144 -27.02 18.04 -32.15
N THR A 145 -26.99 18.87 -31.10
CA THR A 145 -28.09 19.78 -30.77
C THR A 145 -28.37 20.76 -31.90
N ARG A 146 -27.33 21.35 -32.51
CA ARG A 146 -27.49 22.25 -33.66
C ARG A 146 -28.09 21.53 -34.87
N ALA A 147 -27.64 20.31 -35.16
CA ALA A 147 -28.18 19.51 -36.25
C ALA A 147 -29.66 19.14 -36.02
N VAL A 148 -30.03 18.73 -34.81
CA VAL A 148 -31.43 18.45 -34.43
C VAL A 148 -32.30 19.69 -34.58
N GLN A 149 -31.83 20.86 -34.12
CA GLN A 149 -32.57 22.11 -34.24
C GLN A 149 -32.80 22.47 -35.72
N ALA A 150 -31.79 22.30 -36.57
CA ALA A 150 -31.92 22.54 -38.01
C ALA A 150 -32.96 21.59 -38.66
N CYS A 151 -32.97 20.32 -38.28
CA CYS A 151 -33.99 19.37 -38.71
C CYS A 151 -35.40 19.80 -38.22
N GLN A 152 -35.53 20.20 -36.96
CA GLN A 152 -36.80 20.64 -36.38
C GLN A 152 -37.35 21.87 -37.11
N ASP A 153 -36.49 22.86 -37.39
CA ASP A 153 -36.88 24.04 -38.16
C ASP A 153 -37.27 23.68 -39.60
N GLY A 154 -36.55 22.74 -40.23
CA GLY A 154 -36.88 22.21 -41.56
C GLY A 154 -38.26 21.56 -41.60
N ILE A 155 -38.53 20.65 -40.66
CA ILE A 155 -39.84 19.97 -40.50
C ILE A 155 -40.94 21.01 -40.20
N GLY A 156 -40.66 22.00 -39.35
CA GLY A 156 -41.60 23.08 -39.04
C GLY A 156 -42.03 23.85 -40.28
N ARG A 157 -41.06 24.28 -41.12
CA ARG A 157 -41.34 24.96 -42.39
C ARG A 157 -42.13 24.08 -43.35
N GLN A 158 -41.77 22.80 -43.46
CA GLN A 158 -42.48 21.85 -44.33
C GLN A 158 -43.93 21.66 -43.88
N ASN A 159 -44.18 21.50 -42.57
CA ASN A 159 -45.52 21.39 -42.02
C ASN A 159 -46.35 22.66 -42.24
N GLU A 160 -45.76 23.85 -42.06
CA GLU A 160 -46.45 25.11 -42.35
C GLU A 160 -46.81 25.26 -43.83
N GLN A 161 -45.91 24.89 -44.74
CA GLN A 161 -46.16 24.88 -46.18
C GLN A 161 -47.28 23.90 -46.54
N GLN A 162 -47.27 22.70 -45.97
CA GLN A 162 -48.30 21.68 -46.18
C GLN A 162 -49.66 22.13 -45.63
N ALA A 163 -49.69 22.76 -44.46
CA ALA A 163 -50.92 23.30 -43.87
C ALA A 163 -51.52 24.42 -44.74
N LYS A 164 -50.69 25.32 -45.29
CA LYS A 164 -51.13 26.36 -46.23
C LYS A 164 -51.72 25.77 -47.51
N LEU A 165 -51.09 24.74 -48.07
CA LEU A 165 -51.59 24.03 -49.24
C LEU A 165 -52.95 23.38 -48.97
N LEU A 166 -53.06 22.62 -47.87
CA LEU A 166 -54.32 21.98 -47.47
C LEU A 166 -55.44 23.01 -47.23
N GLY A 167 -55.11 24.12 -46.58
CA GLY A 167 -56.06 25.23 -46.37
C GLY A 167 -56.52 25.87 -47.67
N ALA A 168 -55.61 26.09 -48.63
CA ALA A 168 -55.97 26.62 -49.95
C ALA A 168 -56.87 25.64 -50.72
N ILE A 169 -56.54 24.35 -50.73
CA ILE A 169 -57.35 23.30 -51.34
C ILE A 169 -58.76 23.26 -50.72
N ALA A 170 -58.86 23.30 -49.38
CA ALA A 170 -60.15 23.33 -48.69
C ALA A 170 -60.97 24.56 -49.10
N GLY A 171 -60.34 25.74 -49.21
CA GLY A 171 -61.00 26.96 -49.70
C GLY A 171 -61.51 26.85 -51.14
N PHE A 172 -60.72 26.26 -52.04
CA PHE A 172 -61.17 25.99 -53.42
C PHE A 172 -62.34 24.99 -53.46
N LEU A 173 -62.32 23.95 -52.64
CA LEU A 173 -63.40 22.97 -52.56
C LEU A 173 -64.71 23.57 -52.02
N ASP A 174 -64.64 24.45 -51.03
CA ASP A 174 -65.82 25.14 -50.48
C ASP A 174 -66.46 26.08 -51.52
N ARG A 175 -65.61 26.81 -52.27
CA ARG A 175 -66.03 27.65 -53.40
C ARG A 175 -66.68 26.83 -54.53
N ALA A 176 -66.12 25.67 -54.87
CA ALA A 176 -66.71 24.75 -55.83
C ALA A 176 -68.09 24.24 -55.37
N ALA A 177 -68.23 23.89 -54.09
CA ALA A 177 -69.49 23.43 -53.50
C ALA A 177 -70.56 24.53 -53.47
N SER A 178 -70.15 25.80 -53.41
CA SER A 178 -71.01 26.98 -53.44
C SER A 178 -71.58 27.29 -54.84
N GLY A 179 -71.15 26.56 -55.89
CA GLY A 179 -71.66 26.69 -57.25
C GLY A 179 -70.96 27.76 -58.10
N GLU A 180 -69.74 28.15 -57.76
CA GLU A 180 -68.92 29.07 -58.55
C GLU A 180 -68.51 28.44 -59.91
N ASP A 181 -68.11 29.27 -60.88
CA ASP A 181 -67.75 28.79 -62.22
C ASP A 181 -66.52 27.87 -62.19
N GLN A 182 -66.72 26.62 -62.64
CA GLN A 182 -65.72 25.56 -62.58
C GLN A 182 -64.48 25.86 -63.42
N ASN A 183 -64.63 26.54 -64.56
CA ASN A 183 -63.50 26.87 -65.44
C ASN A 183 -62.59 27.92 -64.79
N THR A 184 -63.18 28.99 -64.27
CA THR A 184 -62.43 30.04 -63.55
C THR A 184 -61.72 29.47 -62.33
N LEU A 185 -62.41 28.65 -61.54
CA LEU A 185 -61.83 28.02 -60.35
C LEU A 185 -60.70 27.03 -60.70
N ALA A 186 -60.85 26.23 -61.75
CA ALA A 186 -59.80 25.31 -62.20
C ALA A 186 -58.53 26.06 -62.64
N GLN A 187 -58.70 27.22 -63.26
CA GLN A 187 -57.60 28.07 -63.68
C GLN A 187 -56.85 28.66 -62.47
N GLU A 188 -57.57 29.15 -61.45
CA GLU A 188 -56.98 29.62 -60.19
C GLU A 188 -56.24 28.51 -59.42
N VAL A 189 -56.80 27.30 -59.36
CA VAL A 189 -56.15 26.14 -58.72
C VAL A 189 -54.85 25.79 -59.44
N LEU A 190 -54.85 25.76 -60.78
CA LEU A 190 -53.66 25.51 -61.59
C LEU A 190 -52.59 26.57 -61.35
N GLU A 191 -52.98 27.85 -61.32
CA GLU A 191 -52.06 28.97 -61.04
C GLU A 191 -51.47 28.87 -59.63
N TYR A 192 -52.28 28.54 -58.63
CA TYR A 192 -51.83 28.33 -57.25
C TYR A 192 -50.86 27.14 -57.14
N LEU A 193 -51.18 26.00 -57.75
CA LEU A 193 -50.32 24.81 -57.72
C LEU A 193 -48.99 25.07 -58.43
N PHE A 194 -48.99 25.74 -59.58
CA PHE A 194 -47.76 26.14 -60.26
C PHE A 194 -46.92 27.09 -59.40
N ALA A 195 -47.54 28.12 -58.82
CA ALA A 195 -46.85 29.05 -57.93
C ALA A 195 -46.26 28.35 -56.70
N HIS A 196 -47.02 27.43 -56.09
CA HIS A 196 -46.59 26.65 -54.93
C HIS A 196 -45.43 25.71 -55.26
N GLN A 197 -45.48 25.03 -56.41
CA GLN A 197 -44.43 24.12 -56.87
C GLN A 197 -43.11 24.84 -57.17
N ILE A 198 -43.19 26.07 -57.69
CA ILE A 198 -42.01 26.90 -57.98
C ILE A 198 -41.43 27.50 -56.69
N ALA A 199 -42.28 27.89 -55.74
CA ALA A 199 -41.86 28.57 -54.51
C ALA A 199 -41.40 27.62 -53.38
N SER A 200 -41.84 26.36 -53.37
CA SER A 200 -41.53 25.37 -52.35
C SER A 200 -40.92 24.10 -52.95
N PRO A 201 -39.64 24.12 -53.38
CA PRO A 201 -38.93 22.87 -53.64
C PRO A 201 -38.89 22.04 -52.35
N ALA A 202 -39.08 20.73 -52.46
CA ALA A 202 -38.99 19.83 -51.31
C ALA A 202 -37.56 19.90 -50.72
N ALA A 203 -37.40 20.61 -49.61
CA ALA A 203 -36.19 20.53 -48.81
C ALA A 203 -36.23 19.19 -48.08
N GLU A 204 -35.46 18.21 -48.54
CA GLU A 204 -35.27 16.97 -47.79
C GLU A 204 -34.61 17.29 -46.46
N VAL A 205 -35.21 16.79 -45.38
CA VAL A 205 -34.63 16.88 -44.04
C VAL A 205 -33.48 15.89 -43.98
N ASP A 206 -32.25 16.39 -44.04
CA ASP A 206 -31.04 15.55 -43.92
C ASP A 206 -30.78 15.19 -42.45
N LEU A 207 -31.00 13.92 -42.10
CA LEU A 207 -30.72 13.36 -40.78
C LEU A 207 -29.28 12.83 -40.66
N GLY A 208 -28.51 12.82 -41.75
CA GLY A 208 -27.14 12.31 -41.80
C GLY A 208 -26.23 12.95 -40.75
N PRO A 209 -26.11 14.30 -40.71
CA PRO A 209 -25.28 14.98 -39.73
C PRO A 209 -25.66 14.66 -38.29
N THR A 210 -26.96 14.67 -37.98
CA THR A 210 -27.49 14.33 -36.64
C THR A 210 -27.07 12.94 -36.20
N LYS A 211 -27.20 11.95 -37.10
CA LYS A 211 -26.78 10.57 -36.80
C LYS A 211 -25.28 10.48 -36.52
N VAL A 212 -24.46 11.16 -37.30
CA VAL A 212 -22.99 11.17 -37.13
C VAL A 212 -22.59 11.77 -35.79
N HIS A 213 -23.16 12.92 -35.41
CA HIS A 213 -22.83 13.57 -34.15
C HIS A 213 -23.29 12.77 -32.93
N ILE A 214 -24.50 12.20 -32.96
CA ILE A 214 -25.00 11.33 -31.89
C ILE A 214 -24.13 10.08 -31.74
N GLN A 215 -23.72 9.47 -32.87
CA GLN A 215 -22.85 8.31 -32.84
C GLN A 215 -21.49 8.65 -32.22
N LYS A 216 -20.92 9.81 -32.58
CA LYS A 216 -19.69 10.31 -31.96
C LYS A 216 -19.83 10.54 -30.46
N VAL A 217 -20.94 11.13 -29.99
CA VAL A 217 -21.22 11.30 -28.56
C VAL A 217 -21.25 9.93 -27.84
N SER A 218 -21.91 8.95 -28.44
CA SER A 218 -21.97 7.58 -27.90
C SER A 218 -20.58 6.96 -27.82
N ASP A 219 -19.81 7.01 -28.91
CA ASP A 219 -18.46 6.46 -28.98
C ASP A 219 -17.56 7.10 -27.91
N GLU A 220 -17.64 8.41 -27.72
CA GLU A 220 -16.84 9.06 -26.69
C GLU A 220 -17.27 8.74 -25.26
N ALA A 221 -18.56 8.54 -25.01
CA ALA A 221 -19.04 8.08 -23.73
C ALA A 221 -18.55 6.66 -23.39
N PHE A 222 -18.55 5.75 -24.37
CA PHE A 222 -18.06 4.38 -24.20
C PHE A 222 -16.58 4.34 -23.84
N GLU A 223 -15.79 5.16 -24.51
CA GLU A 223 -14.35 5.17 -24.27
C GLU A 223 -13.98 5.88 -22.97
N ILE A 224 -14.75 6.89 -22.53
CA ILE A 224 -14.64 7.41 -21.15
C ILE A 224 -14.92 6.30 -20.14
N LEU A 225 -15.96 5.49 -20.37
CA LEU A 225 -16.28 4.35 -19.53
C LEU A 225 -15.12 3.35 -19.47
N ASN A 226 -14.50 3.04 -20.62
CA ASN A 226 -13.33 2.17 -20.69
C ASN A 226 -12.15 2.72 -19.87
N ILE A 227 -11.87 4.02 -19.95
CA ILE A 227 -10.78 4.62 -19.16
C ILE A 227 -11.10 4.60 -17.67
N LEU A 228 -12.36 4.80 -17.27
CA LEU A 228 -12.77 4.71 -15.87
C LEU A 228 -12.57 3.30 -15.28
N GLN A 229 -12.50 2.23 -16.10
CA GLN A 229 -12.13 0.89 -15.62
C GLN A 229 -10.71 0.83 -15.04
N PHE A 230 -9.84 1.82 -15.31
CA PHE A 230 -8.55 1.98 -14.64
C PHE A 230 -8.67 2.09 -13.11
N GLN A 231 -9.85 2.46 -12.58
CA GLN A 231 -10.10 2.42 -11.14
C GLN A 231 -9.88 1.03 -10.52
N ASP A 232 -10.17 -0.06 -11.25
CA ASP A 232 -9.95 -1.41 -10.73
C ASP A 232 -8.45 -1.76 -10.68
N ILE A 233 -7.68 -1.33 -11.68
CA ILE A 233 -6.21 -1.46 -11.68
C ILE A 233 -5.61 -0.64 -10.54
N THR A 234 -6.10 0.59 -10.35
CA THR A 234 -5.68 1.48 -9.24
C THR A 234 -5.94 0.81 -7.90
N ARG A 235 -7.12 0.23 -7.70
CA ARG A 235 -7.47 -0.52 -6.48
C ARG A 235 -6.48 -1.65 -6.22
N GLN A 236 -6.22 -2.50 -7.21
CA GLN A 236 -5.28 -3.61 -7.05
C GLN A 236 -3.85 -3.14 -6.72
N LYS A 237 -3.39 -2.04 -7.34
CA LYS A 237 -2.08 -1.45 -7.02
C LYS A 237 -2.04 -0.89 -5.59
N ILE A 238 -3.10 -0.20 -5.14
CA ILE A 238 -3.21 0.31 -3.77
C ILE A 238 -3.23 -0.85 -2.76
N GLU A 239 -3.97 -1.93 -3.03
CA GLU A 239 -4.00 -3.11 -2.16
C GLU A 239 -2.61 -3.71 -1.97
N LYS A 240 -1.82 -3.82 -3.04
CA LYS A 240 -0.42 -4.26 -2.96
C LYS A 240 0.41 -3.32 -2.08
N VAL A 241 0.31 -2.00 -2.29
CA VAL A 241 1.00 -1.00 -1.46
C VAL A 241 0.60 -1.14 0.01
N VAL A 242 -0.68 -1.35 0.32
CA VAL A 242 -1.18 -1.58 1.68
C VAL A 242 -0.56 -2.84 2.30
N ILE A 243 -0.44 -3.92 1.54
CA ILE A 243 0.22 -5.16 2.00
C ILE A 243 1.70 -4.89 2.32
N LEU A 244 2.42 -4.19 1.44
CA LEU A 244 3.81 -3.79 1.68
C LEU A 244 3.95 -2.90 2.92
N LEU A 245 3.06 -1.92 3.12
CA LEU A 245 3.04 -1.08 4.32
C LEU A 245 2.81 -1.88 5.60
N LYS A 246 1.92 -2.89 5.57
CA LYS A 246 1.70 -3.81 6.71
C LYS A 246 2.97 -4.62 7.01
N GLN A 247 3.67 -5.12 6.00
CA GLN A 247 4.94 -5.83 6.18
C GLN A 247 6.00 -4.92 6.79
N PHE A 248 6.10 -3.69 6.30
CA PHE A 248 7.00 -2.67 6.85
C PHE A 248 6.68 -2.36 8.32
N GLN A 249 5.40 -2.14 8.66
CA GLN A 249 4.95 -1.91 10.03
C GLN A 249 5.30 -3.07 10.95
N ASN A 250 5.05 -4.32 10.52
CA ASN A 250 5.38 -5.51 11.29
C ASN A 250 6.88 -5.63 11.55
N GLY A 251 7.71 -5.29 10.57
CA GLY A 251 9.16 -5.23 10.75
C GLY A 251 9.56 -4.19 11.81
N LEU A 252 8.95 -3.00 11.81
CA LEU A 252 9.25 -1.95 12.79
C LEU A 252 8.79 -2.34 14.19
N ASN A 253 7.66 -3.02 14.29
CA ASN A 253 7.17 -3.54 15.57
C ASN A 253 8.11 -4.62 16.12
N ARG A 254 8.59 -5.55 15.27
CA ARG A 254 9.61 -6.53 15.65
C ARG A 254 10.88 -5.84 16.18
N LEU A 255 11.25 -4.73 15.56
CA LEU A 255 12.41 -3.92 15.92
C LEU A 255 12.23 -3.27 17.31
N LEU A 256 11.04 -2.73 17.62
CA LEU A 256 10.70 -2.22 18.95
C LEU A 256 10.76 -3.30 20.03
N VAL A 257 10.24 -4.50 19.72
CA VAL A 257 10.29 -5.66 20.63
C VAL A 257 11.73 -6.10 20.91
N ILE A 258 12.59 -6.15 19.88
CA ILE A 258 14.02 -6.52 20.02
C ILE A 258 14.75 -5.60 21.00
N PHE A 259 14.47 -4.29 20.96
CA PHE A 259 15.09 -3.34 21.89
C PHE A 259 14.46 -3.33 23.28
N ASN A 260 13.44 -4.16 23.52
CA ASN A 260 12.63 -4.11 24.73
C ASN A 260 12.22 -2.67 25.08
N ILE A 261 12.01 -1.84 24.06
CA ILE A 261 11.34 -0.55 24.21
C ILE A 261 9.88 -0.93 24.41
N HIS A 262 9.56 -1.40 25.61
CA HIS A 262 8.20 -1.38 26.08
C HIS A 262 7.82 0.09 26.02
N THR A 263 6.97 0.42 25.05
CA THR A 263 6.24 1.66 25.05
C THR A 263 5.33 1.65 26.27
N GLU A 264 5.88 1.89 27.47
CA GLU A 264 5.10 2.42 28.59
C GLU A 264 4.51 3.80 28.22
N ALA A 265 5.04 4.43 27.17
CA ALA A 265 4.42 5.55 26.47
C ALA A 265 3.18 5.17 25.60
N MET A 266 2.66 3.94 25.70
CA MET A 266 1.40 3.53 25.04
C MET A 266 0.35 3.00 26.03
N THR A 267 0.52 3.18 27.35
CA THR A 267 -0.59 3.07 28.32
C THR A 267 -1.38 4.38 28.46
N GLY A 268 -1.07 5.38 27.63
CA GLY A 268 -1.92 6.55 27.34
C GLY A 268 -2.33 6.64 25.86
N GLY A 269 -2.18 5.55 25.10
CA GLY A 269 -2.30 5.50 23.64
C GLY A 269 -3.74 5.47 23.11
N GLN A 270 -4.54 6.48 23.45
CA GLN A 270 -5.74 6.86 22.67
C GLN A 270 -5.39 7.38 21.25
N GLY A 271 -4.16 7.16 20.77
CA GLY A 271 -3.63 7.77 19.55
C GLY A 271 -3.94 7.04 18.24
N PHE A 272 -3.93 5.70 18.21
CA PHE A 272 -4.03 4.97 16.92
C PHE A 272 -4.73 3.61 16.94
N SER A 273 -5.28 3.14 18.06
CA SER A 273 -6.05 1.88 18.10
C SER A 273 -7.56 2.03 17.92
N GLU A 274 -8.08 3.26 17.81
CA GLU A 274 -9.52 3.48 17.70
C GLU A 274 -9.90 4.55 16.67
N ARG A 275 -9.22 4.59 15.52
CA ARG A 275 -9.91 5.08 14.32
C ARG A 275 -10.83 3.94 13.89
N LYS A 276 -12.05 3.94 14.47
CA LYS A 276 -13.15 3.06 14.07
C LYS A 276 -13.09 2.89 12.55
N VAL A 277 -12.89 1.64 12.14
CA VAL A 277 -13.07 1.14 10.79
C VAL A 277 -14.54 1.36 10.41
N ALA A 278 -14.89 2.62 10.10
CA ALA A 278 -16.27 3.03 9.86
C ALA A 278 -16.46 3.73 8.51
N THR A 279 -15.40 3.97 7.74
CA THR A 279 -15.53 4.61 6.43
C THR A 279 -14.59 4.07 5.36
N GLN A 280 -13.65 3.17 5.65
CA GLN A 280 -12.66 2.72 4.65
C GLN A 280 -12.98 1.34 4.05
N ASP A 281 -13.50 0.39 4.84
CA ASP A 281 -13.97 -0.91 4.31
C ASP A 281 -15.20 -0.76 3.40
N ARG A 282 -15.98 0.31 3.57
CA ARG A 282 -17.21 0.56 2.78
C ARG A 282 -17.02 1.39 1.51
N ILE A 283 -15.82 1.91 1.24
CA ILE A 283 -15.56 2.63 -0.03
C ILE A 283 -15.64 1.65 -1.21
N PHE A 284 -15.34 0.37 -0.97
CA PHE A 284 -15.35 -0.67 -2.00
C PHE A 284 -16.57 -1.59 -1.95
N ASP A 285 -17.27 -1.70 -0.80
CA ASP A 285 -18.51 -2.48 -0.68
C ASP A 285 -19.68 -1.93 -1.52
N THR A 286 -19.71 -0.64 -1.80
CA THR A 286 -20.81 -0.06 -2.62
C THR A 286 -20.69 -0.47 -4.09
N SER A 287 -19.53 -0.93 -4.55
CA SER A 287 -19.31 -1.43 -5.92
C SER A 287 -19.49 -2.95 -6.06
N LEU A 288 -19.55 -3.69 -4.95
CA LEU A 288 -19.57 -5.16 -4.93
C LEU A 288 -20.89 -5.77 -5.44
N GLU A 289 -22.02 -5.04 -5.37
CA GLU A 289 -23.31 -5.56 -5.87
C GLU A 289 -23.49 -5.42 -7.39
N ALA A 290 -22.64 -4.65 -8.09
CA ALA A 290 -22.71 -4.50 -9.55
C ALA A 290 -21.89 -5.56 -10.32
N ASP A 291 -21.00 -6.30 -9.65
CA ASP A 291 -20.02 -7.20 -10.28
C ASP A 291 -20.59 -8.57 -10.70
N SER A 292 -21.89 -8.82 -10.54
CA SER A 292 -22.53 -10.10 -10.91
C SER A 292 -23.22 -10.10 -12.28
N ARG A 293 -23.21 -8.97 -12.99
CA ARG A 293 -23.64 -8.89 -14.40
C ARG A 293 -22.53 -8.30 -15.26
N LYS A 294 -21.50 -9.11 -15.46
CA LYS A 294 -20.53 -8.93 -16.55
C LYS A 294 -21.24 -9.21 -17.88
N ASP A 295 -22.08 -8.29 -18.33
CA ASP A 295 -22.18 -8.08 -19.78
C ASP A 295 -20.86 -7.41 -20.14
N SER A 296 -20.00 -8.13 -20.85
CA SER A 296 -18.72 -7.56 -21.27
C SER A 296 -18.98 -6.34 -22.16
N VAL A 297 -18.04 -5.40 -22.20
CA VAL A 297 -18.10 -4.27 -23.13
C VAL A 297 -18.30 -4.78 -24.57
N ASP A 298 -17.74 -5.95 -24.89
CA ASP A 298 -17.94 -6.64 -26.16
C ASP A 298 -19.40 -7.08 -26.40
N ASP A 299 -20.13 -7.48 -25.36
CA ASP A 299 -21.55 -7.86 -25.45
C ASP A 299 -22.45 -6.64 -25.71
N ILE A 300 -22.13 -5.50 -25.10
CA ILE A 300 -22.83 -4.23 -25.32
C ILE A 300 -22.52 -3.70 -26.73
N ILE A 301 -21.25 -3.77 -27.17
CA ILE A 301 -20.83 -3.42 -28.53
C ILE A 301 -21.53 -4.33 -29.56
N ALA A 302 -21.67 -5.62 -29.27
CA ALA A 302 -22.37 -6.57 -30.13
C ALA A 302 -23.87 -6.25 -30.23
N GLN A 303 -24.52 -5.88 -29.12
CA GLN A 303 -25.93 -5.46 -29.13
C GLN A 303 -26.14 -4.16 -29.92
N PHE A 304 -25.28 -3.17 -29.75
CA PHE A 304 -25.40 -1.88 -30.45
C PHE A 304 -25.13 -1.99 -31.96
N LYS A 305 -24.12 -2.76 -32.37
CA LYS A 305 -23.88 -3.04 -33.80
C LYS A 305 -25.07 -3.75 -34.44
N LYS A 306 -25.71 -4.67 -33.72
CA LYS A 306 -26.90 -5.38 -34.19
C LYS A 306 -28.12 -4.46 -34.35
N ALA A 307 -28.27 -3.44 -33.50
CA ALA A 307 -29.35 -2.45 -33.60
C ALA A 307 -29.15 -1.44 -34.74
N GLY A 308 -27.91 -1.15 -35.16
CA GLY A 308 -27.61 -0.23 -36.26
C GLY A 308 -27.73 -0.81 -37.68
N THR A 309 -28.07 -2.10 -37.82
CA THR A 309 -28.15 -2.80 -39.12
C THR A 309 -29.58 -3.17 -39.55
N ASN A 310 -30.60 -2.72 -38.83
CA ASN A 310 -32.02 -2.85 -39.20
C ASN A 310 -32.61 -1.50 -39.63
#